data_AF-A0A4Z1K0U1-F1
#
_entry.id   AF-A0A4Z1K0U1-F1
#
_cell.length_a   1.000
_cell.length_b   1.000
_cell.length_c   1.000
_cell.angle_alpha   90.00
_cell.angle_beta   90.00
_cell.angle_gamma   90.00
#
_symmetry.space_group_name_H-M   'P 1'
#
loop_
_entity.id
_entity.type
_entity.pdbx_description
1 polymer ?
#
loop_
_entity_poly.entity_id
_entity_poly.type
_entity_poly.pdbx_seq_one_letter_code
_entity_poly.pdbx_strand_id
1 'polypeptide(L)'
;MLPFSKKTAVDSLSKMCICGKSPELCLETPLMKRWAVNSFEMNPFLQLGDTTNNNCIYDKACRINHACVPNCSRAFNSEHSISIRAIRDIKKGDEITINYGVYGTCSFRATNIAEKWKFTCTCNACVKKDFVQETGYAEYAYNKRLLCFELPLLIPLGAKTAEEAATSKEIIKWANMIEDNILKAEAYWYAHTDELVSRGITRLRFTPEWEDLNVSPTRNFLVNGHEKFLRENNKYDLSDTVIELYIWRATKALRAEVDRCHPMFMRKHS
;
A
#
# COMPACT_ATOMS: atom_id res chain seq x y z
N MET A 1 0.65 10.00 -16.75
CA MET A 1 -0.74 9.70 -16.32
C MET A 1 -1.33 8.61 -17.21
N LEU A 2 -2.23 7.77 -16.69
CA LEU A 2 -2.91 6.75 -17.51
C LEU A 2 -3.88 7.42 -18.51
N PRO A 3 -4.06 6.87 -19.73
CA PRO A 3 -5.10 7.31 -20.66
C PRO A 3 -6.49 7.27 -20.00
N PHE A 4 -7.38 8.19 -20.39
CA PHE A 4 -8.73 8.32 -19.81
C PHE A 4 -9.51 7.00 -19.80
N SER A 5 -9.49 6.26 -20.89
CA SER A 5 -10.14 4.94 -20.99
C SER A 5 -9.61 3.93 -19.98
N LYS A 6 -8.29 3.91 -19.73
CA LYS A 6 -7.68 3.06 -18.71
C LYS A 6 -8.02 3.52 -17.30
N LYS A 7 -8.08 4.83 -17.06
CA LYS A 7 -8.50 5.39 -15.76
C LYS A 7 -9.93 4.99 -15.43
N THR A 8 -10.87 5.12 -16.38
CA THR A 8 -12.26 4.71 -16.21
C THR A 8 -12.40 3.21 -15.91
N ALA A 9 -11.62 2.36 -16.58
CA ALA A 9 -11.61 0.92 -16.31
C ALA A 9 -11.10 0.60 -14.89
N VAL A 10 -10.00 1.23 -14.47
CA VAL A 10 -9.44 1.08 -13.12
C VAL A 10 -10.41 1.58 -12.05
N ASP A 11 -11.05 2.72 -12.28
CA ASP A 11 -12.03 3.31 -11.36
C ASP A 11 -13.29 2.42 -11.28
N SER A 12 -13.72 1.84 -12.39
CA SER A 12 -14.83 0.88 -12.42
C SER A 12 -14.52 -0.40 -11.63
N LEU A 13 -13.34 -0.98 -11.81
CA LEU A 13 -12.91 -2.16 -11.06
C LEU A 13 -12.75 -1.85 -9.56
N SER A 14 -12.27 -0.66 -9.23
CA SER A 14 -12.12 -0.21 -7.84
C SER A 14 -13.46 0.03 -7.12
N LYS A 15 -14.55 0.20 -7.86
CA LYS A 15 -15.92 0.30 -7.32
C LYS A 15 -16.54 -1.06 -7.01
N MET A 16 -16.00 -2.16 -7.53
CA MET A 16 -16.51 -3.49 -7.24
C MET A 16 -16.22 -3.87 -5.78
N CYS A 17 -17.21 -4.49 -5.13
CA CYS A 17 -17.05 -5.03 -3.79
C CYS A 17 -16.62 -6.49 -3.90
N ILE A 18 -15.53 -6.85 -3.22
CA ILE A 18 -14.97 -8.20 -3.26
C ILE A 18 -15.72 -9.11 -2.27
N CYS A 19 -16.24 -8.52 -1.18
CA CYS A 19 -17.04 -9.19 -0.15
C CYS A 19 -18.40 -9.76 -0.59
N GLY A 20 -18.82 -9.59 -1.85
CA GLY A 20 -20.08 -10.14 -2.38
C GLY A 20 -21.36 -9.48 -1.85
N LYS A 21 -21.25 -8.49 -0.97
CA LYS A 21 -22.38 -7.68 -0.49
C LYS A 21 -22.73 -6.58 -1.48
N SER A 22 -23.94 -6.07 -1.40
CA SER A 22 -24.33 -4.87 -2.12
C SER A 22 -23.48 -3.66 -1.70
N PRO A 23 -23.22 -2.69 -2.59
CA PRO A 23 -22.31 -1.57 -2.31
C PRO A 23 -22.60 -0.82 -1.01
N GLU A 24 -23.88 -0.67 -0.66
CA GLU A 24 -24.37 -0.01 0.55
C GLU A 24 -24.09 -0.78 1.85
N LEU A 25 -23.77 -2.08 1.77
CA LEU A 25 -23.42 -2.94 2.91
C LEU A 25 -21.93 -3.32 2.94
N CYS A 26 -21.13 -2.77 2.02
CA CYS A 26 -19.72 -3.06 1.90
C CYS A 26 -18.91 -2.29 2.95
N LEU A 27 -18.21 -3.02 3.82
CA LEU A 27 -17.28 -2.44 4.80
C LEU A 27 -15.82 -2.44 4.31
N GLU A 28 -15.57 -2.86 3.06
CA GLU A 28 -14.21 -2.90 2.52
C GLU A 28 -13.71 -1.51 2.18
N THR A 29 -12.63 -1.09 2.83
CA THR A 29 -11.92 0.13 2.45
C THR A 29 -11.26 -0.01 1.08
N PRO A 30 -10.97 1.10 0.36
CA PRO A 30 -10.19 1.03 -0.88
C PRO A 30 -8.85 0.31 -0.72
N LEU A 31 -8.21 0.40 0.45
CA LEU A 31 -6.98 -0.33 0.76
C LEU A 31 -7.22 -1.85 0.81
N MET A 32 -8.27 -2.30 1.49
CA MET A 32 -8.64 -3.73 1.56
C MET A 32 -8.90 -4.30 0.16
N LYS A 33 -9.61 -3.53 -0.69
CA LYS A 33 -9.90 -3.94 -2.07
C LYS A 33 -8.62 -4.09 -2.89
N ARG A 34 -7.71 -3.11 -2.81
CA ARG A 34 -6.41 -3.18 -3.50
C ARG A 34 -5.56 -4.33 -2.97
N TRP A 35 -5.51 -4.51 -1.65
CA TRP A 35 -4.76 -5.59 -1.03
C TRP A 35 -5.24 -6.96 -1.52
N ALA A 36 -6.55 -7.22 -1.53
CA ALA A 36 -7.12 -8.51 -1.88
C ALA A 36 -6.77 -9.01 -3.30
N VAL A 37 -6.55 -8.10 -4.26
CA VAL A 37 -6.30 -8.47 -5.67
C VAL A 37 -4.86 -8.20 -6.13
N ASN A 38 -4.05 -7.49 -5.34
CA ASN A 38 -2.66 -7.16 -5.67
C ASN A 38 -1.63 -7.78 -4.71
N SER A 39 -2.05 -8.44 -3.64
CA SER A 39 -1.13 -9.10 -2.73
C SER A 39 -0.52 -10.36 -3.37
N PHE A 40 0.76 -10.56 -3.08
CA PHE A 40 1.52 -11.74 -3.47
C PHE A 40 1.84 -12.54 -2.22
N GLU A 41 1.39 -13.80 -2.22
CA GLU A 41 1.71 -14.74 -1.17
C GLU A 41 3.10 -15.33 -1.39
N MET A 42 3.97 -15.13 -0.41
CA MET A 42 5.29 -15.72 -0.34
C MET A 42 5.23 -17.04 0.43
N ASN A 43 5.99 -18.04 -0.01
CA ASN A 43 6.03 -19.32 0.69
C ASN A 43 6.61 -19.12 2.11
N PRO A 44 5.90 -19.50 3.19
CA PRO A 44 6.38 -19.37 4.57
C PRO A 44 7.70 -20.10 4.84
N PHE A 45 8.02 -21.16 4.08
CA PHE A 45 9.27 -21.91 4.24
C PHE A 45 10.52 -21.19 3.69
N LEU A 46 10.38 -19.98 3.12
CA LEU A 46 11.48 -19.20 2.57
C LEU A 46 11.84 -17.96 3.37
N GLN A 47 11.13 -17.66 4.45
CA GLN A 47 11.25 -16.37 5.13
C GLN A 47 12.35 -16.41 6.19
N LEU A 48 13.06 -15.29 6.33
CA LEU A 48 13.84 -14.97 7.52
C LEU A 48 12.99 -14.02 8.38
N GLY A 49 12.71 -14.39 9.63
CA GLY A 49 11.98 -13.52 10.57
C GLY A 49 10.53 -13.91 10.81
N ASP A 50 9.68 -12.92 11.08
CA ASP A 50 8.27 -13.10 11.46
C ASP A 50 7.43 -13.63 10.27
N THR A 51 6.92 -14.85 10.43
CA THR A 51 6.12 -15.59 9.43
C THR A 51 4.62 -15.37 9.57
N THR A 52 4.18 -14.46 10.46
CA THR A 52 2.75 -14.22 10.71
C THR A 52 2.04 -13.56 9.54
N ASN A 53 2.76 -12.94 8.58
CA ASN A 53 2.15 -12.28 7.43
C ASN A 53 2.94 -12.46 6.12
N ASN A 54 2.48 -13.42 5.31
CA ASN A 54 3.18 -13.86 4.09
C ASN A 54 2.80 -13.07 2.82
N ASN A 55 1.97 -12.05 2.96
CA ASN A 55 1.42 -11.29 1.84
C ASN A 55 2.11 -9.93 1.71
N CYS A 56 2.66 -9.64 0.54
CA CYS A 56 3.27 -8.36 0.24
C CYS A 56 2.69 -7.74 -1.05
N ILE A 57 2.70 -6.41 -1.15
CA ILE A 57 2.38 -5.70 -2.39
C ILE A 57 3.68 -5.25 -3.04
N TYR A 58 3.83 -5.57 -4.33
CA TYR A 58 4.96 -5.15 -5.16
C TYR A 58 4.43 -4.25 -6.29
N ASP A 59 4.77 -2.97 -6.23
CA ASP A 59 4.24 -1.89 -7.10
C ASP A 59 4.39 -2.12 -8.61
N LYS A 60 5.49 -2.79 -9.01
CA LYS A 60 5.77 -3.14 -10.40
C LYS A 60 5.14 -4.49 -10.75
N ALA A 61 5.24 -5.49 -9.88
CA ALA A 61 4.77 -6.84 -10.18
C ALA A 61 3.24 -6.93 -10.21
N CYS A 62 2.52 -6.10 -9.45
CA CYS A 62 1.06 -6.07 -9.45
C CYS A 62 0.43 -5.63 -10.78
N ARG A 63 1.25 -5.10 -11.70
CA ARG A 63 0.81 -4.67 -13.04
C ARG A 63 0.81 -5.82 -14.07
N ILE A 64 1.39 -6.97 -13.71
CA ILE A 64 1.56 -8.10 -14.62
C ILE A 64 0.28 -8.92 -14.64
N ASN A 65 -0.31 -9.05 -15.83
CA ASN A 65 -1.57 -9.76 -16.00
C ASN A 65 -1.42 -11.28 -15.91
N HIS A 66 -2.57 -11.94 -15.72
CA HIS A 66 -2.67 -13.39 -15.67
C HIS A 66 -2.64 -14.02 -17.07
N ALA A 67 -1.93 -15.14 -17.19
CA ALA A 67 -2.23 -16.18 -18.17
C ALA A 67 -2.09 -17.56 -17.50
N CYS A 68 -2.96 -18.51 -17.84
CA CYS A 68 -2.88 -19.85 -17.24
C CYS A 68 -1.59 -20.58 -17.66
N VAL A 69 -1.09 -20.31 -18.87
CA VAL A 69 0.22 -20.74 -19.36
C VAL A 69 1.06 -19.50 -19.68
N PRO A 70 1.77 -18.94 -18.69
CA PRO A 70 2.42 -17.64 -18.80
C PRO A 70 3.71 -17.68 -19.64
N ASN A 71 4.31 -16.52 -19.89
CA ASN A 71 5.68 -16.41 -20.42
C ASN A 71 6.72 -16.04 -19.36
N CYS A 72 6.27 -15.62 -18.18
CA CYS A 72 7.13 -15.39 -17.03
C CYS A 72 6.66 -16.20 -15.81
N SER A 73 7.61 -16.48 -14.92
CA SER A 73 7.35 -17.02 -13.61
C SER A 73 7.91 -16.08 -12.54
N ARG A 74 7.32 -16.15 -11.34
CA ARG A 74 7.72 -15.33 -10.19
C ARG A 74 8.52 -16.15 -9.19
N ALA A 75 9.48 -15.53 -8.53
CA ALA A 75 10.20 -16.14 -7.43
C ALA A 75 10.50 -15.11 -6.34
N PHE A 76 10.60 -15.58 -5.10
CA PHE A 76 10.88 -14.75 -3.93
C PHE A 76 12.22 -15.14 -3.32
N ASN A 77 12.99 -14.16 -2.85
CA ASN A 77 14.15 -14.42 -1.99
C ASN A 77 13.76 -14.36 -0.50
N SER A 78 14.72 -14.66 0.38
CA SER A 78 14.52 -14.64 1.83
C SER A 78 14.33 -13.24 2.42
N GLU A 79 14.59 -12.19 1.64
CA GLU A 79 14.46 -10.77 2.03
C GLU A 79 13.16 -10.13 1.52
N HIS A 80 12.14 -10.95 1.21
CA HIS A 80 10.85 -10.46 0.69
C HIS A 80 10.98 -9.66 -0.62
N SER A 81 11.97 -9.95 -1.46
CA SER A 81 12.07 -9.39 -2.80
C SER A 81 11.46 -10.34 -3.83
N ILE A 82 10.67 -9.79 -4.76
CA ILE A 82 10.12 -10.52 -5.90
C ILE A 82 11.01 -10.38 -7.13
N SER A 83 11.20 -11.48 -7.85
CA SER A 83 11.80 -11.52 -9.18
C SER A 83 10.82 -12.11 -10.19
N ILE A 84 10.81 -11.55 -11.40
CA ILE A 84 10.00 -12.02 -12.52
C ILE A 84 10.97 -12.43 -13.62
N ARG A 85 10.90 -13.69 -14.06
CA ARG A 85 11.84 -14.27 -15.03
C ARG A 85 11.07 -14.85 -16.20
N ALA A 86 11.57 -14.60 -17.41
CA ALA A 86 11.07 -15.27 -18.61
C ALA A 86 11.33 -16.78 -18.51
N ILE A 87 10.33 -17.59 -18.85
CA ILE A 87 10.41 -19.06 -18.92
C ILE A 87 10.30 -19.58 -20.35
N ARG A 88 10.17 -18.66 -21.32
CA ARG A 88 10.19 -18.88 -22.76
C ARG A 88 10.53 -17.56 -23.46
N ASP A 89 10.85 -17.62 -24.74
CA ASP A 89 11.14 -16.43 -25.55
C ASP A 89 9.92 -15.49 -25.59
N ILE A 90 10.21 -14.18 -25.45
CA ILE A 90 9.22 -13.09 -25.47
C ILE A 90 9.60 -12.15 -26.60
N LYS A 91 8.74 -12.01 -27.60
CA LYS A 91 8.99 -11.12 -28.73
C LYS A 91 8.68 -9.67 -28.34
N LYS A 92 9.28 -8.72 -29.05
CA LYS A 92 8.96 -7.30 -28.87
C LYS A 92 7.46 -7.07 -29.13
N GLY A 93 6.78 -6.49 -28.14
CA GLY A 93 5.35 -6.22 -28.18
C GLY A 93 4.48 -7.30 -27.54
N ASP A 94 5.05 -8.47 -27.19
CA ASP A 94 4.34 -9.47 -26.41
C ASP A 94 4.07 -8.95 -24.99
N GLU A 95 2.89 -9.27 -24.47
CA GLU A 95 2.54 -8.97 -23.09
C GLU A 95 3.29 -9.91 -22.12
N ILE A 96 3.83 -9.34 -21.05
CA ILE A 96 4.41 -10.11 -19.95
C ILE A 96 3.26 -10.61 -19.06
N THR A 97 3.21 -11.92 -18.81
CA THR A 97 2.16 -12.58 -18.03
C THR A 97 2.73 -13.53 -17.00
N ILE A 98 2.02 -13.73 -15.88
CA ILE A 98 2.31 -14.73 -14.84
C ILE A 98 1.07 -15.56 -14.54
N ASN A 99 1.23 -16.76 -13.98
CA ASN A 99 0.09 -17.51 -13.43
C ASN A 99 -0.21 -16.98 -12.01
N TYR A 100 -1.49 -16.77 -11.68
CA TYR A 100 -1.93 -16.27 -10.37
C TYR A 100 -2.07 -17.38 -9.31
N GLY A 101 -1.55 -18.58 -9.58
CA GLY A 101 -1.64 -19.75 -8.72
C GLY A 101 -2.92 -20.57 -8.95
N VAL A 102 -3.47 -20.55 -10.16
CA VAL A 102 -4.70 -21.28 -10.49
C VAL A 102 -4.40 -22.32 -11.58
N TYR A 103 -4.59 -23.59 -11.24
CA TYR A 103 -4.29 -24.76 -12.07
C TYR A 103 -5.53 -25.66 -12.20
N GLY A 104 -5.43 -26.75 -12.95
CA GLY A 104 -6.52 -27.72 -13.13
C GLY A 104 -7.32 -27.52 -14.41
N THR A 105 -8.62 -27.83 -14.39
CA THR A 105 -9.51 -27.77 -15.56
C THR A 105 -9.85 -26.33 -15.95
N CYS A 106 -10.22 -26.10 -17.21
CA CYS A 106 -10.61 -24.77 -17.67
C CYS A 106 -11.78 -24.17 -16.86
N SER A 107 -12.78 -24.99 -16.50
CA SER A 107 -13.92 -24.54 -15.69
C SER A 107 -13.49 -24.10 -14.29
N PHE A 108 -12.66 -24.92 -13.62
CA PHE A 108 -12.14 -24.59 -12.30
C PHE A 108 -11.35 -23.29 -12.32
N ARG A 109 -10.43 -23.13 -13.30
CA ARG A 109 -9.63 -21.91 -13.43
C ARG A 109 -10.49 -20.68 -13.71
N ALA A 110 -11.47 -20.80 -14.61
CA ALA A 110 -12.37 -19.70 -14.96
C ALA A 110 -13.16 -19.21 -13.74
N THR A 111 -13.72 -20.13 -12.95
CA THR A 111 -14.45 -19.80 -11.71
C THR A 111 -13.56 -19.09 -10.71
N ASN A 112 -12.39 -19.66 -10.37
CA ASN A 112 -11.49 -19.08 -9.36
C ASN A 112 -10.97 -17.68 -9.77
N ILE A 113 -10.63 -17.51 -11.05
CA ILE A 113 -10.18 -16.21 -11.57
C ILE A 113 -11.29 -15.17 -11.51
N ALA A 114 -12.51 -15.53 -11.95
CA ALA A 114 -13.65 -14.64 -11.92
C ALA A 114 -14.08 -14.29 -10.49
N GLU A 115 -14.01 -15.23 -9.56
CA GLU A 115 -14.37 -15.00 -8.16
C GLU A 115 -13.40 -14.06 -7.46
N LYS A 116 -12.09 -14.26 -7.60
CA LYS A 116 -11.10 -13.46 -6.86
C LYS A 116 -10.70 -12.16 -7.57
N TRP A 117 -10.50 -12.18 -8.88
CA TRP A 117 -10.01 -11.02 -9.65
C TRP A 117 -11.05 -10.37 -10.56
N LYS A 118 -12.27 -10.90 -10.60
CA LYS A 118 -13.42 -10.28 -11.30
C LYS A 118 -13.22 -10.07 -12.81
N PHE A 119 -12.47 -10.95 -13.46
CA PHE A 119 -12.36 -10.98 -14.92
C PHE A 119 -12.46 -12.42 -15.46
N THR A 120 -12.73 -12.56 -16.76
CA THR A 120 -12.70 -13.85 -17.45
C THR A 120 -11.38 -14.02 -18.18
N CYS A 121 -10.64 -15.09 -17.88
CA CYS A 121 -9.39 -15.39 -18.58
C CYS A 121 -9.66 -15.87 -20.01
N THR A 122 -9.08 -15.20 -20.99
CA THR A 122 -9.20 -15.51 -22.43
C THR A 122 -7.90 -16.03 -23.04
N CYS A 123 -6.95 -16.49 -22.22
CA CYS A 123 -5.69 -17.02 -22.72
C CYS A 123 -5.90 -18.29 -23.58
N ASN A 124 -4.90 -18.64 -24.40
CA ASN A 124 -4.97 -19.80 -25.31
C ASN A 124 -5.37 -21.11 -24.61
N ALA A 125 -4.89 -21.36 -23.38
CA ALA A 125 -5.25 -22.55 -22.61
C ALA A 125 -6.73 -22.56 -22.18
N CYS A 126 -7.33 -21.40 -21.94
CA CYS A 126 -8.76 -21.29 -21.67
C CYS A 126 -9.58 -21.44 -22.96
N VAL A 127 -9.15 -20.83 -24.06
CA VAL A 127 -9.82 -20.95 -25.37
C VAL A 127 -9.85 -22.40 -25.84
N LYS A 128 -8.74 -23.12 -25.71
CA LYS A 128 -8.62 -24.54 -26.09
C LYS A 128 -9.22 -25.51 -25.06
N LYS A 129 -9.63 -25.01 -23.89
CA LYS A 129 -10.10 -25.78 -22.74
C LYS A 129 -9.06 -26.79 -22.21
N ASP A 130 -7.79 -26.43 -22.31
CA ASP A 130 -6.68 -27.27 -21.87
C ASP A 130 -6.71 -27.45 -20.34
N PHE A 131 -6.31 -28.64 -19.89
CA PHE A 131 -5.94 -28.88 -18.50
C PHE A 131 -4.55 -28.28 -18.25
N VAL A 132 -4.41 -27.49 -17.20
CA VAL A 132 -3.12 -26.89 -16.82
C VAL A 132 -2.64 -27.60 -15.57
N GLN A 133 -1.52 -28.30 -15.68
CA GLN A 133 -0.94 -29.00 -14.53
C GLN A 133 -0.47 -28.01 -13.48
N GLU A 134 -0.59 -28.41 -12.21
CA GLU A 134 0.00 -27.65 -11.13
C GLU A 134 1.52 -27.76 -11.20
N THR A 135 2.15 -26.70 -11.66
CA THR A 135 3.61 -26.59 -11.74
C THR A 135 4.20 -25.92 -10.49
N GLY A 136 3.35 -25.57 -9.51
CA GLY A 136 3.69 -24.72 -8.37
C GLY A 136 4.95 -25.13 -7.63
N TYR A 137 5.22 -26.43 -7.45
CA TYR A 137 6.43 -26.92 -6.79
C TYR A 137 7.63 -27.10 -7.75
N ALA A 138 7.39 -27.54 -8.99
CA ALA A 138 8.45 -27.81 -9.96
C ALA A 138 9.02 -26.54 -10.61
N GLU A 139 8.17 -25.60 -11.03
CA GLU A 139 8.60 -24.26 -11.48
C GLU A 139 9.29 -23.51 -10.35
N TYR A 140 8.77 -23.62 -9.12
CA TYR A 140 9.40 -23.05 -7.95
C TYR A 140 10.78 -23.66 -7.67
N ALA A 141 10.93 -25.00 -7.67
CA ALA A 141 12.21 -25.66 -7.47
C ALA A 141 13.24 -25.28 -8.55
N TYR A 142 12.78 -25.13 -9.80
CA TYR A 142 13.60 -24.67 -10.91
C TYR A 142 14.02 -23.19 -10.74
N ASN A 143 13.09 -22.31 -10.42
CA ASN A 143 13.36 -20.88 -10.20
C ASN A 143 14.19 -20.62 -8.93
N LYS A 144 14.06 -21.47 -7.90
CA LYS A 144 14.89 -21.43 -6.69
C LYS A 144 16.36 -21.63 -7.00
N ARG A 145 16.70 -22.52 -7.94
CA ARG A 145 18.10 -22.71 -8.39
C ARG A 145 18.69 -21.47 -9.06
N LEU A 146 17.85 -20.63 -9.69
CA LEU A 146 18.25 -19.36 -10.30
C LEU A 146 18.36 -18.20 -9.30
N LEU A 147 17.88 -18.38 -8.06
CA LEU A 147 18.09 -17.44 -6.94
C LEU A 147 19.45 -17.66 -6.24
N CYS A 148 20.07 -18.83 -6.43
CA CYS A 148 21.32 -19.20 -5.75
C CYS A 148 22.60 -18.65 -6.40
N PHE A 149 22.52 -18.05 -7.59
CA PHE A 149 23.68 -17.43 -8.21
C PHE A 149 23.50 -15.93 -8.15
N GLU A 150 24.35 -15.32 -7.32
CA GLU A 150 24.87 -13.95 -7.37
C GLU A 150 23.95 -12.97 -8.06
N LEU A 151 23.39 -12.03 -7.28
CA LEU A 151 22.91 -10.72 -7.76
C LEU A 151 23.48 -10.44 -9.15
N PRO A 152 22.78 -10.79 -10.24
CA PRO A 152 23.24 -10.29 -11.52
C PRO A 152 23.19 -8.79 -11.29
N LEU A 153 24.21 -8.07 -11.74
CA LEU A 153 24.14 -6.63 -11.94
C LEU A 153 22.96 -6.37 -12.90
N LEU A 154 21.75 -6.53 -12.39
CA LEU A 154 20.50 -6.24 -13.04
C LEU A 154 20.50 -4.74 -13.01
N ILE A 155 20.92 -4.12 -14.12
CA ILE A 155 20.64 -2.72 -14.37
C ILE A 155 19.11 -2.62 -14.27
N PRO A 156 18.57 -2.04 -13.18
CA PRO A 156 17.14 -2.06 -12.99
C PRO A 156 16.50 -1.33 -14.18
N LEU A 157 15.56 -1.96 -14.88
CA LEU A 157 14.75 -1.25 -15.86
C LEU A 157 13.92 -0.20 -15.10
N GLY A 158 14.18 1.07 -15.39
CA GLY A 158 13.68 2.19 -14.58
C GLY A 158 14.40 2.33 -13.23
N ALA A 159 15.67 1.94 -13.15
CA ALA A 159 16.56 2.44 -12.12
C ALA A 159 16.49 3.96 -12.16
N LYS A 160 16.35 4.56 -10.98
CA LYS A 160 16.44 6.01 -10.88
C LYS A 160 17.79 6.42 -11.49
N THR A 161 17.79 7.43 -12.35
CA THR A 161 19.03 8.11 -12.69
C THR A 161 19.69 8.62 -11.40
N ALA A 162 21.00 8.91 -11.42
CA ALA A 162 21.65 9.49 -10.26
C ALA A 162 20.92 10.75 -9.75
N GLU A 163 20.36 11.53 -10.67
CA GLU A 163 19.56 12.73 -10.42
C GLU A 163 18.20 12.39 -9.78
N GLU A 164 17.46 11.40 -10.31
CA GLU A 164 16.20 10.93 -9.73
C GLU A 164 16.41 10.32 -8.34
N ALA A 165 17.53 9.63 -8.13
CA ALA A 165 17.90 9.05 -6.84
C ALA A 165 18.25 10.14 -5.83
N ALA A 166 19.00 11.17 -6.24
CA ALA A 166 19.30 12.33 -5.41
C ALA A 166 18.03 13.12 -5.05
N THR A 167 17.17 13.38 -6.04
CA THR A 167 15.86 14.03 -5.84
C THR A 167 15.00 13.24 -4.86
N SER A 168 14.95 11.91 -5.01
CA SER A 168 14.20 11.06 -4.10
C SER A 168 14.76 11.07 -2.67
N LYS A 169 16.08 11.15 -2.50
CA LYS A 169 16.71 11.29 -1.18
C LYS A 169 16.32 12.63 -0.53
N GLU A 170 16.32 13.72 -1.29
CA GLU A 170 15.91 15.04 -0.80
C GLU A 170 14.41 15.10 -0.44
N ILE A 171 13.54 14.43 -1.20
CA ILE A 171 12.11 14.30 -0.86
C ILE A 171 11.93 13.51 0.44
N ILE A 172 12.61 12.36 0.58
CA ILE A 172 12.53 11.54 1.79
C ILE A 172 13.05 12.31 3.00
N LYS A 173 14.18 13.01 2.87
CA LYS A 173 14.75 13.82 3.94
C LYS A 173 13.79 14.93 4.39
N TRP A 174 13.15 15.61 3.44
CA TRP A 174 12.15 16.62 3.73
C TRP A 174 10.90 16.02 4.40
N ALA A 175 10.41 14.87 3.92
CA ALA A 175 9.28 14.16 4.54
C ALA A 175 9.59 13.72 5.99
N ASN A 176 10.78 13.15 6.22
CA ASN A 176 11.23 12.72 7.55
C ASN A 176 11.37 13.90 8.52
N MET A 177 11.84 15.07 8.06
CA MET A 177 11.90 16.28 8.90
C MET A 177 10.51 16.69 9.40
N ILE A 178 9.48 16.58 8.56
CA ILE A 178 8.11 16.92 8.96
C ILE A 178 7.58 15.87 9.95
N GLU A 179 7.86 14.59 9.72
CA GLU A 179 7.45 13.50 10.62
C GLU A 179 8.14 13.59 11.99
N ASP A 180 9.44 13.91 12.04
CA ASP A 180 10.17 14.15 13.29
C ASP A 180 9.60 15.33 14.10
N ASN A 181 9.23 16.41 13.42
CA ASN A 181 8.56 17.55 14.06
C ASN A 181 7.22 17.15 14.68
N ILE A 182 6.44 16.28 14.03
CA ILE A 182 5.17 15.76 14.58
C ILE A 182 5.44 14.91 15.81
N LEU A 183 6.36 13.95 15.72
CA LEU A 183 6.68 13.05 16.83
C LEU A 183 7.18 13.83 18.06
N LYS A 184 7.97 14.89 17.87
CA LYS A 184 8.40 15.78 18.96
C LYS A 184 7.24 16.50 19.62
N ALA A 185 6.25 16.95 18.85
CA ALA A 185 5.08 17.62 19.41
C ALA A 185 4.11 16.66 20.09
N GLU A 186 3.94 15.45 19.55
CA GLU A 186 3.21 14.37 20.23
C GLU A 186 3.90 14.00 21.55
N ALA A 187 5.23 13.82 21.55
CA ALA A 187 6.00 13.52 22.75
C ALA A 187 5.89 14.63 23.80
N TYR A 188 5.98 15.90 23.37
CA TYR A 188 5.75 17.04 24.26
C TYR A 188 4.34 17.00 24.84
N TRP A 189 3.33 16.74 24.02
CA TRP A 189 1.93 16.65 24.46
C TRP A 189 1.77 15.62 25.56
N TYR A 190 2.20 14.38 25.32
CA TYR A 190 2.11 13.31 26.32
C TYR A 190 2.84 13.68 27.62
N ALA A 191 4.05 14.24 27.52
CA ALA A 191 4.81 14.67 28.70
C ALA A 191 4.08 15.72 29.57
N HIS A 192 3.20 16.53 28.99
CA HIS A 192 2.48 17.60 29.70
C HIS A 192 1.03 17.24 30.04
N THR A 193 0.45 16.21 29.43
CA THR A 193 -0.93 15.80 29.69
C THR A 193 -1.05 14.49 30.45
N ASP A 194 -0.04 13.62 30.44
CA ASP A 194 -0.11 12.28 31.04
C ASP A 194 -0.42 12.34 32.54
N GLU A 195 0.20 13.25 33.29
CA GLU A 195 -0.09 13.43 34.71
C GLU A 195 -1.56 13.85 34.93
N LEU A 196 -2.03 14.83 34.16
CA LEU A 196 -3.41 15.33 34.27
C LEU A 196 -4.44 14.24 33.93
N VAL A 197 -4.17 13.46 32.89
CA VAL A 197 -4.98 12.31 32.47
C VAL A 197 -4.96 11.22 33.55
N SER A 198 -3.80 10.91 34.12
CA SER A 198 -3.65 9.92 35.21
C SER A 198 -4.44 10.30 36.47
N ARG A 199 -4.62 11.61 36.70
CA ARG A 199 -5.41 12.18 37.80
C ARG A 199 -6.91 12.28 37.49
N GLY A 200 -7.36 11.78 36.34
CA GLY A 200 -8.77 11.76 35.95
C GLY A 200 -9.31 13.11 35.47
N ILE A 201 -8.44 14.05 35.10
CA ILE A 201 -8.85 15.35 34.55
C ILE A 201 -9.31 15.13 33.11
N THR A 202 -10.62 14.98 32.93
CA THR A 202 -11.23 14.65 31.63
C THR A 202 -11.49 15.87 30.74
N ARG A 203 -11.31 17.08 31.26
CA ARG A 203 -11.54 18.33 30.52
C ARG A 203 -10.32 19.24 30.52
N LEU A 204 -9.25 18.75 29.89
CA LEU A 204 -7.98 19.48 29.72
C LEU A 204 -8.16 20.89 29.12
N ARG A 205 -9.25 21.14 28.36
CA ARG A 205 -9.58 22.45 27.75
C ARG A 205 -9.86 23.59 28.75
N PHE A 206 -10.18 23.29 30.01
CA PHE A 206 -10.49 24.32 31.02
C PHE A 206 -9.36 24.49 32.03
N THR A 207 -8.15 23.99 31.74
CA THR A 207 -6.99 24.37 32.54
C THR A 207 -6.48 25.73 32.03
N PRO A 208 -5.95 26.59 32.91
CA PRO A 208 -5.40 27.89 32.51
C PRO A 208 -4.35 27.80 31.38
N GLU A 209 -3.63 26.68 31.31
CA GLU A 209 -2.64 26.36 30.27
C GLU A 209 -3.26 26.08 28.89
N TRP A 210 -4.57 25.83 28.83
CA TRP A 210 -5.33 25.48 27.62
C TRP A 210 -6.24 26.62 27.12
N GLU A 211 -6.65 27.53 28.01
CA GLU A 211 -7.50 28.68 27.68
C GLU A 211 -6.73 29.78 26.91
N ASP A 212 -5.42 29.94 27.17
CA ASP A 212 -4.59 30.88 26.42
C ASP A 212 -3.96 30.25 25.17
N LEU A 213 -4.68 30.41 24.06
CA LEU A 213 -4.28 30.01 22.71
C LEU A 213 -2.97 30.62 22.23
N ASN A 214 -2.61 31.82 22.68
CA ASN A 214 -1.38 32.49 22.23
C ASN A 214 -0.15 32.00 23.01
N VAL A 215 -0.36 31.35 24.16
CA VAL A 215 0.71 30.95 25.08
C VAL A 215 0.96 29.44 25.06
N SER A 216 -0.01 28.61 24.63
CA SER A 216 0.17 27.16 24.49
C SER A 216 0.92 26.80 23.19
N PRO A 217 2.23 26.54 23.23
CA PRO A 217 3.02 26.28 22.02
C PRO A 217 2.58 24.95 21.38
N THR A 218 2.13 24.01 22.21
CA THR A 218 1.67 22.67 21.83
C THR A 218 0.39 22.72 21.01
N ARG A 219 -0.62 23.51 21.43
CA ARG A 219 -1.88 23.62 20.70
C ARG A 219 -1.69 24.37 19.37
N ASN A 220 -0.95 25.48 19.39
CA ASN A 220 -0.64 26.22 18.17
C ASN A 220 0.13 25.36 17.18
N PHE A 221 1.10 24.58 17.65
CA PHE A 221 1.90 23.70 16.78
C PHE A 221 1.10 22.52 16.23
N LEU A 222 0.37 21.79 17.08
CA LEU A 222 -0.38 20.58 16.69
C LEU A 222 -1.63 20.86 15.84
N VAL A 223 -2.33 21.98 16.06
CA VAL A 223 -3.60 22.26 15.36
C VAL A 223 -3.38 23.05 14.08
N ASN A 224 -2.60 24.14 14.14
CA ASN A 224 -2.44 25.07 13.02
C ASN A 224 -0.99 25.17 12.52
N GLY A 225 -0.01 24.80 13.34
CA GLY A 225 1.41 24.99 13.06
C GLY A 225 1.89 24.10 11.92
N HIS A 226 1.50 22.82 11.91
CA HIS A 226 1.83 21.91 10.82
C HIS A 226 1.19 22.31 9.49
N GLU A 227 -0.09 22.68 9.51
CA GLU A 227 -0.79 23.15 8.31
C GLU A 227 -0.12 24.41 7.75
N LYS A 228 0.08 25.41 8.60
CA LYS A 228 0.74 26.66 8.24
C LYS A 228 2.14 26.40 7.70
N PHE A 229 2.94 25.58 8.40
CA PHE A 229 4.28 25.21 7.97
C PHE A 229 4.28 24.53 6.60
N LEU A 230 3.40 23.55 6.37
CA LEU A 230 3.31 22.83 5.09
C LEU A 230 2.89 23.77 3.95
N ARG A 231 1.97 24.70 4.22
CA ARG A 231 1.53 25.70 3.23
C ARG A 231 2.63 26.71 2.91
N GLU A 232 3.35 27.20 3.93
CA GLU A 232 4.45 28.16 3.78
C GLU A 232 5.72 27.54 3.20
N ASN A 233 5.94 26.23 3.42
CA ASN A 233 7.15 25.51 3.03
C ASN A 233 6.85 24.37 2.04
N ASN A 234 5.87 24.55 1.16
CA ASN A 234 5.42 23.55 0.19
C ASN A 234 6.41 23.32 -0.96
N LYS A 235 7.60 22.81 -0.62
CA LYS A 235 8.75 22.64 -1.55
C LYS A 235 8.41 21.81 -2.78
N TYR A 236 7.45 20.89 -2.68
CA TYR A 236 7.09 19.94 -3.73
C TYR A 236 5.64 20.08 -4.21
N ASP A 237 5.04 21.25 -4.00
CA ASP A 237 3.72 21.63 -4.54
C ASP A 237 2.61 20.59 -4.23
N LEU A 238 2.54 20.17 -2.97
CA LEU A 238 1.48 19.32 -2.44
C LEU A 238 0.12 20.01 -2.64
N SER A 239 -0.87 19.26 -3.12
CA SER A 239 -2.25 19.77 -3.24
C SER A 239 -2.91 19.95 -1.87
N ASP A 240 -3.92 20.81 -1.79
CA ASP A 240 -4.72 21.03 -0.57
C ASP A 240 -5.22 19.71 0.03
N THR A 241 -5.74 18.81 -0.81
CA THR A 241 -6.21 17.48 -0.36
C THR A 241 -5.09 16.65 0.28
N VAL A 242 -3.86 16.73 -0.24
CA VAL A 242 -2.72 15.99 0.33
C VAL A 242 -2.28 16.60 1.66
N ILE A 243 -2.24 17.92 1.74
CA ILE A 243 -1.95 18.65 2.99
C ILE A 243 -2.99 18.32 4.05
N GLU A 244 -4.27 18.34 3.70
CA GLU A 244 -5.39 17.97 4.58
C GLU A 244 -5.26 16.53 5.09
N LEU A 245 -5.02 15.55 4.20
CA LEU A 245 -4.81 14.16 4.59
C LEU A 245 -3.58 13.97 5.49
N TYR A 246 -2.54 14.76 5.26
CA TYR A 246 -1.34 14.73 6.08
C TYR A 246 -1.60 15.25 7.50
N ILE A 247 -2.26 16.40 7.64
CA ILE A 247 -2.72 16.94 8.94
C ILE A 247 -3.67 15.96 9.61
N TRP A 248 -4.54 15.33 8.82
CA TRP A 248 -5.45 14.30 9.31
C TRP A 248 -4.68 13.07 9.83
N ARG A 249 -3.51 12.74 9.31
CA ARG A 249 -2.72 11.66 9.90
C ARG A 249 -1.99 12.12 11.17
N ALA A 250 -1.40 13.32 11.14
CA ALA A 250 -0.60 13.88 12.22
C ALA A 250 -1.40 14.16 13.50
N THR A 251 -2.69 14.49 13.38
CA THR A 251 -3.55 14.81 14.54
C THR A 251 -4.43 13.64 14.97
N LYS A 252 -4.11 12.41 14.54
CA LYS A 252 -4.89 11.20 14.85
C LYS A 252 -4.85 10.85 16.34
N ALA A 253 -3.67 10.92 16.96
CA ALA A 253 -3.49 10.66 18.39
C ALA A 253 -4.27 11.68 19.24
N LEU A 254 -4.12 12.96 18.91
CA LEU A 254 -4.86 14.06 19.55
C LEU A 254 -6.38 13.86 19.42
N ARG A 255 -6.86 13.39 18.27
CA ARG A 255 -8.28 13.08 18.06
C ARG A 255 -8.77 11.91 18.89
N ALA A 256 -8.01 10.82 18.98
CA ALA A 256 -8.41 9.68 19.80
C ALA A 256 -8.55 10.04 21.28
N GLU A 257 -7.78 11.01 21.77
CA GLU A 257 -7.88 11.57 23.12
C GLU A 257 -9.05 12.58 23.22
N VAL A 258 -9.20 13.47 22.24
CA VAL A 258 -10.32 14.44 22.15
C VAL A 258 -11.67 13.73 22.04
N ASP A 259 -11.76 12.62 21.30
CA ASP A 259 -12.99 11.83 21.17
C ASP A 259 -13.28 11.03 22.46
N ARG A 260 -12.24 10.59 23.20
CA ARG A 260 -12.39 10.00 24.54
C ARG A 260 -12.89 11.00 25.59
N CYS A 261 -12.48 12.27 25.48
CA CYS A 261 -12.84 13.32 26.43
C CYS A 261 -14.06 14.16 26.00
N HIS A 262 -14.40 14.20 24.71
CA HIS A 262 -15.37 15.14 24.13
C HIS A 262 -15.93 14.67 22.76
N PRO A 263 -16.88 13.71 22.73
CA PRO A 263 -17.32 12.98 21.51
C PRO A 263 -18.07 13.79 20.42
N MET A 264 -18.09 15.13 20.49
CA MET A 264 -18.92 15.99 19.65
C MET A 264 -18.13 16.89 18.68
N PHE A 265 -16.79 16.96 18.75
CA PHE A 265 -16.04 18.07 18.14
C PHE A 265 -15.57 17.87 16.68
N MET A 266 -15.60 16.66 16.12
CA MET A 266 -15.02 16.40 14.78
C MET A 266 -16.04 15.89 13.74
N ARG A 267 -17.20 16.56 13.60
CA ARG A 267 -18.19 16.26 12.54
C ARG A 267 -17.83 16.80 11.15
N LYS A 268 -16.73 17.54 10.99
CA LYS A 268 -16.40 18.18 9.71
C LYS A 268 -15.76 17.23 8.68
N HIS A 269 -15.27 16.06 9.11
CA HIS A 269 -14.52 15.11 8.27
C HIS A 269 -14.82 13.63 8.57
N SER A 270 -16.00 13.34 9.13
CA SER A 270 -16.55 11.98 9.31
C SER A 270 -17.42 11.59 8.13
#